data_AF-A0A399Z246-F1
#
_entry.id   AF-A0A399Z246-F1
#
_cell.length_a   1.000
_cell.length_b   1.000
_cell.length_c   1.000
_cell.angle_alpha   90.00
_cell.angle_beta   90.00
_cell.angle_gamma   90.00
#
_symmetry.space_group_name_H-M   'P 1'
#
loop_
_entity.id
_entity.type
_entity.pdbx_description
1 polymer ?
#
loop_
_entity_poly.entity_id
_entity_poly.type
_entity_poly.pdbx_seq_one_letter_code
_entity_poly.pdbx_strand_id
1 'polypeptide(L)'
;MLYSQLFIKTKREAPSDLTDETLRLAFRAGLIRPAERGEIIYLPLAANVISQMRHMLRADLRELGAHEIRGAPHLTLDAFASAEIQSYKQLPARIYWRSGGVTRLHVT
;
A
#
# COMPACT_ATOMS: atom_id res chain seq x y z
N MET A 1 8.41 -19.42 -8.90
CA MET A 1 7.07 -19.98 -9.15
C MET A 1 7.00 -20.37 -10.63
N LEU A 2 6.55 -21.58 -10.96
CA LEU A 2 6.42 -22.00 -12.36
C LEU A 2 5.08 -21.54 -12.92
N TYR A 3 5.05 -21.01 -14.15
CA TYR A 3 3.81 -20.53 -14.78
C TYR A 3 2.78 -21.65 -14.95
N SER A 4 3.23 -22.87 -15.22
CA SER A 4 2.37 -24.06 -15.35
C SER A 4 1.59 -24.42 -14.08
N GLN A 5 2.03 -23.94 -12.92
CA GLN A 5 1.39 -24.16 -11.62
C GLN A 5 0.58 -22.95 -11.14
N LEU A 6 0.58 -21.85 -11.90
CA LEU A 6 -0.15 -20.66 -11.54
C LEU A 6 -1.64 -20.89 -11.80
N PHE A 7 -2.45 -20.72 -10.76
CA PHE A 7 -3.91 -20.89 -10.83
C PHE A 7 -4.58 -19.98 -11.88
N ILE A 8 -3.92 -18.88 -12.29
CA ILE A 8 -4.56 -17.82 -13.07
C ILE A 8 -3.76 -17.52 -14.34
N LYS A 9 -4.50 -17.35 -15.44
CA LYS A 9 -3.98 -17.01 -16.76
C LYS A 9 -4.07 -15.51 -17.04
N THR A 10 -3.13 -15.04 -17.87
CA THR A 10 -3.19 -13.72 -18.48
C THR A 10 -4.36 -13.63 -19.46
N LYS A 11 -4.97 -12.45 -19.60
CA LYS A 11 -6.03 -12.19 -20.58
C LYS A 11 -5.56 -11.18 -21.62
N ARG A 12 -5.95 -11.38 -22.88
CA ARG A 12 -5.63 -10.46 -23.97
C ARG A 12 -6.36 -9.13 -23.82
N GLU A 13 -7.61 -9.18 -23.40
CA GLU A 13 -8.52 -8.03 -23.29
C GLU A 13 -8.99 -7.85 -21.84
N ALA A 14 -9.20 -6.58 -21.46
CA ALA A 14 -9.82 -6.20 -20.21
C ALA A 14 -11.31 -5.85 -20.46
N PRO A 15 -12.19 -5.94 -19.44
CA PRO A 15 -13.59 -5.52 -19.56
C PRO A 15 -13.71 -4.06 -19.98
N SER A 16 -14.77 -3.72 -20.71
CA SER A 16 -15.09 -2.34 -21.12
C SER A 16 -15.29 -1.40 -19.95
N ASP A 17 -15.80 -1.93 -18.84
CA ASP A 17 -16.20 -1.15 -17.67
C ASP A 17 -14.99 -0.71 -16.83
N LEU A 18 -13.82 -1.33 -17.06
CA LEU A 18 -12.55 -0.88 -16.51
C LEU A 18 -11.99 0.25 -17.39
N THR A 19 -12.22 1.49 -16.97
CA THR A 19 -11.74 2.69 -17.69
C THR A 19 -10.28 3.04 -17.38
N ASP A 20 -9.82 2.78 -16.15
CA ASP A 20 -8.46 3.05 -15.72
C ASP A 20 -7.44 2.13 -16.41
N GLU A 21 -6.46 2.72 -17.10
CA GLU A 21 -5.46 1.99 -17.88
C GLU A 21 -4.58 1.08 -17.02
N THR A 22 -4.21 1.52 -15.81
CA THR A 22 -3.40 0.73 -14.89
C THR A 22 -4.14 -0.52 -14.45
N LEU A 23 -5.42 -0.38 -14.11
CA LEU A 23 -6.27 -1.50 -13.73
C LEU A 23 -6.53 -2.43 -14.92
N ARG A 24 -6.67 -1.90 -16.16
CA ARG A 24 -6.77 -2.73 -17.37
C ARG A 24 -5.50 -3.56 -17.60
N LEU A 25 -4.32 -2.98 -17.42
CA LEU A 25 -3.05 -3.69 -17.53
C LEU A 25 -2.91 -4.76 -16.43
N ALA A 26 -3.23 -4.41 -15.18
CA ALA A 26 -3.20 -5.34 -14.06
C ALA A 26 -4.17 -6.52 -14.27
N PHE A 27 -5.35 -6.27 -14.84
CA PHE A 27 -6.30 -7.31 -15.19
C PHE A 27 -5.73 -8.26 -16.26
N ARG A 28 -5.18 -7.71 -17.35
CA ARG A 28 -4.59 -8.48 -18.46
C ARG A 28 -3.41 -9.33 -17.99
N ALA A 29 -2.58 -8.78 -17.11
CA ALA A 29 -1.45 -9.47 -16.50
C ALA A 29 -1.84 -10.58 -15.51
N GLY A 30 -3.13 -10.70 -15.15
CA GLY A 30 -3.57 -11.69 -14.15
C GLY A 30 -3.19 -11.30 -12.74
N LEU A 31 -3.11 -10.00 -12.44
CA LEU A 31 -2.85 -9.46 -11.11
C LEU A 31 -4.14 -9.19 -10.32
N ILE A 32 -5.22 -8.80 -11.00
CA ILE A 32 -6.49 -8.47 -10.37
C ILE A 32 -7.68 -9.09 -11.07
N ARG A 33 -8.79 -9.26 -10.35
CA ARG A 33 -10.12 -9.57 -10.90
C ARG A 33 -11.18 -8.70 -10.22
N PRO A 34 -12.15 -8.15 -10.96
CA PRO A 34 -13.32 -7.54 -10.34
C PRO A 34 -14.15 -8.62 -9.65
N ALA A 35 -14.69 -8.26 -8.49
CA ALA A 35 -15.67 -9.02 -7.73
C ALA A 35 -17.05 -8.35 -7.82
N GLU A 36 -18.01 -8.86 -7.06
CA GLU A 36 -19.31 -8.22 -6.92
C GLU A 36 -19.15 -6.80 -6.36
N ARG A 37 -20.10 -5.91 -6.70
CA ARG A 37 -20.20 -4.54 -6.16
C ARG A 37 -18.96 -3.65 -6.37
N GLY A 38 -18.17 -3.92 -7.40
CA GLY A 38 -17.03 -3.07 -7.77
C GLY A 38 -15.78 -3.28 -6.92
N GLU A 39 -15.75 -4.32 -6.08
CA GLU A 39 -14.54 -4.70 -5.35
C GLU A 39 -13.51 -5.36 -6.27
N ILE A 40 -12.25 -5.34 -5.85
CA ILE A 40 -11.13 -5.92 -6.61
C ILE A 40 -10.47 -7.00 -5.75
N ILE A 41 -10.33 -8.19 -6.33
CA ILE A 41 -9.59 -9.31 -5.74
C ILE A 41 -8.16 -9.26 -6.26
N TYR A 42 -7.20 -9.20 -5.34
CA TYR A 42 -5.78 -9.41 -5.65
C TYR A 42 -5.48 -10.89 -5.84
N LEU A 43 -4.91 -11.20 -6.99
CA LEU A 43 -4.53 -12.55 -7.35
C LEU A 43 -3.19 -12.96 -6.73
N PRO A 44 -2.83 -14.26 -6.72
CA PRO A 44 -1.62 -14.72 -6.03
C PRO A 44 -0.34 -14.02 -6.49
N LEU A 45 -0.23 -13.71 -7.79
CA LEU A 45 0.92 -12.97 -8.31
C LEU A 45 0.97 -11.53 -7.77
N ALA A 46 -0.17 -10.84 -7.71
CA ALA A 46 -0.24 -9.50 -7.13
C ALA A 46 0.07 -9.51 -5.63
N ALA A 47 -0.44 -10.48 -4.89
CA ALA A 47 -0.15 -10.63 -3.46
C ALA A 47 1.36 -10.79 -3.20
N ASN A 48 2.07 -11.57 -4.04
CA ASN A 48 3.52 -11.72 -3.95
C ASN A 48 4.26 -10.40 -4.23
N VAL A 49 3.87 -9.69 -5.30
CA VAL A 49 4.47 -8.40 -5.66
C VAL A 49 4.26 -7.36 -4.55
N ILE A 50 3.03 -7.25 -4.03
CA ILE A 50 2.70 -6.36 -2.91
C ILE A 50 3.51 -6.73 -1.68
N SER A 51 3.65 -8.03 -1.36
CA SER A 51 4.46 -8.48 -0.24
C SER A 51 5.93 -8.09 -0.39
N GLN A 52 6.50 -8.25 -1.59
CA GLN A 52 7.86 -7.84 -1.89
C GLN A 52 8.05 -6.32 -1.77
N MET A 53 7.13 -5.52 -2.33
CA MET A 53 7.14 -4.07 -2.18
C MET A 53 7.07 -3.65 -0.72
N ARG A 54 6.17 -4.27 0.08
CA ARG A 54 6.08 -4.01 1.52
C ARG A 54 7.36 -4.38 2.26
N HIS A 55 8.03 -5.45 1.86
CA HIS A 55 9.30 -5.85 2.46
C HIS A 55 10.39 -4.81 2.21
N MET A 56 10.56 -4.36 0.97
CA MET A 56 11.53 -3.32 0.61
C MET A 56 11.23 -2.01 1.35
N LEU A 57 9.98 -1.54 1.31
CA LEU A 57 9.58 -0.33 2.01
C LEU A 57 9.84 -0.42 3.53
N ARG A 58 9.57 -1.57 4.15
CA ARG A 58 9.86 -1.78 5.57
C ARG A 58 11.36 -1.76 5.87
N ALA A 59 12.19 -2.30 4.99
CA ALA A 59 13.64 -2.25 5.15
C ALA A 59 14.12 -0.78 5.14
N ASP A 60 13.69 0.00 4.16
CA ASP A 60 14.04 1.43 4.04
C ASP A 60 13.56 2.22 5.26
N LEU A 61 12.32 1.99 5.70
CA LEU A 61 11.75 2.67 6.87
C LEU A 61 12.50 2.31 8.16
N ARG A 62 12.93 1.05 8.33
CA ARG A 62 13.75 0.63 9.48
C ARG A 62 15.12 1.30 9.49
N GLU A 63 15.76 1.43 8.33
CA GLU A 63 17.03 2.16 8.20
C GLU A 63 16.88 3.63 8.60
N LEU A 64 15.72 4.23 8.33
CA LEU A 64 15.37 5.60 8.74
C LEU A 64 14.96 5.72 10.22
N GLY A 65 15.00 4.64 11.00
CA GLY A 65 14.61 4.63 12.42
C GLY A 65 13.10 4.66 12.65
N ALA A 66 12.28 4.31 11.65
CA ALA A 66 10.84 4.23 11.82
C ALA A 66 10.42 2.96 12.56
N HIS A 67 9.35 3.08 13.34
CA HIS A 67 8.75 2.00 14.11
C HIS A 67 7.37 1.66 13.51
N GLU A 68 7.19 0.43 13.04
CA GLU A 68 5.91 -0.01 12.48
C GLU A 68 4.92 -0.36 13.59
N ILE A 69 3.76 0.30 13.61
CA ILE A 69 2.65 0.02 14.55
C ILE A 69 1.57 -0.77 13.80
N ARG A 70 0.98 -1.77 14.45
CA ARG A 70 -0.14 -2.54 13.92
C ARG A 70 -1.26 -2.63 14.93
N GLY A 71 -2.50 -2.39 14.48
CA GLY A 71 -3.71 -2.55 15.27
C GLY A 71 -4.76 -3.36 14.51
N ALA A 72 -5.87 -3.65 15.18
CA ALA A 72 -7.04 -4.25 14.55
C ALA A 72 -7.61 -3.32 13.46
N PRO A 73 -8.29 -3.84 12.41
CA PRO A 73 -8.72 -3.05 11.25
C PRO A 73 -9.64 -1.86 11.58
N HIS A 74 -10.34 -1.92 12.72
CA HIS A 74 -11.27 -0.89 13.18
C HIS A 74 -10.63 0.12 14.14
N LEU A 75 -9.35 -0.03 14.48
CA LEU A 75 -8.66 0.90 15.36
C LEU A 75 -8.09 2.08 14.56
N THR A 76 -8.47 3.27 14.99
CA THR A 76 -7.93 4.56 14.56
C THR A 76 -6.52 4.73 15.14
N LEU A 77 -5.51 4.24 14.42
CA LEU A 77 -4.11 4.22 14.88
C LEU A 77 -3.51 5.62 15.08
N ASP A 78 -4.03 6.62 14.37
CA ASP A 78 -3.70 8.04 14.52
C ASP A 78 -4.16 8.60 15.87
N ALA A 79 -5.34 8.21 16.35
CA ALA A 79 -5.81 8.59 17.68
C ALA A 79 -4.92 7.98 18.78
N PHE A 80 -4.53 6.72 18.62
CA PHE A 80 -3.59 6.05 19.53
C PHE A 80 -2.20 6.73 19.50
N ALA A 81 -1.63 6.92 18.32
CA ALA A 81 -0.31 7.53 18.17
C ALA A 81 -0.28 8.94 18.76
N SER A 82 -1.32 9.73 18.54
CA SER A 82 -1.41 11.11 19.05
C SER A 82 -1.53 11.17 20.58
N ALA A 83 -2.13 10.16 21.22
CA ALA A 83 -2.20 10.08 22.68
C ALA A 83 -0.84 9.69 23.30
N GLU A 84 -0.05 8.85 22.62
CA GLU A 84 1.23 8.35 23.12
C GLU A 84 2.41 9.27 22.79
N ILE A 85 2.33 10.07 21.72
CA ILE A 85 3.39 11.02 21.33
C ILE A 85 3.27 12.29 22.18
N GLN A 86 4.14 12.39 23.19
CA GLN A 86 4.26 13.51 24.11
C GLN A 86 5.28 14.57 23.63
N SER A 87 6.16 14.21 22.68
CA SER A 87 7.19 15.11 22.16
C SER A 87 7.53 14.79 20.70
N TYR A 88 7.81 15.83 19.91
CA TYR A 88 8.31 15.69 18.53
C TYR A 88 9.61 14.86 18.44
N LYS A 89 10.38 14.78 19.53
CA LYS A 89 11.61 13.95 19.60
C LYS A 89 11.33 12.45 19.55
N GLN A 90 10.09 12.03 19.82
CA GLN A 90 9.66 10.64 19.70
C GLN A 90 9.28 10.27 18.26
N LEU A 91 9.15 11.25 17.35
CA LEU A 91 8.92 10.99 15.94
C LEU A 91 10.24 10.58 15.26
N PRO A 92 10.20 9.70 14.23
CA PRO A 92 11.39 9.33 13.48
C PRO A 92 12.12 10.57 12.95
N ALA A 93 13.44 10.62 13.16
CA ALA A 93 14.27 11.81 12.98
C ALA A 93 14.30 12.40 11.56
N ARG A 94 13.66 11.76 10.57
CA ARG A 94 13.64 12.21 9.15
C ARG A 94 12.25 12.48 8.57
N ILE A 95 11.23 12.69 9.39
CA ILE A 95 10.02 13.45 8.96
C ILE A 95 10.22 14.93 9.29
N TYR A 96 11.33 15.51 8.83
CA TYR A 96 11.51 16.95 8.74
C TYR A 96 12.37 17.25 7.51
N TRP A 97 11.68 17.73 6.48
CA TRP A 97 12.16 18.71 5.50
C TRP A 97 13.14 18.29 4.40
N ARG A 98 12.59 18.13 3.20
CA ARG A 98 13.25 18.56 1.96
C ARG A 98 12.33 19.49 1.18
N SER A 99 12.12 20.70 1.69
CA SER A 99 11.76 21.90 0.91
C SER A 99 11.53 23.06 1.86
N GLY A 100 12.34 24.12 1.74
CA GLY A 100 12.08 25.42 2.37
C GLY A 100 10.61 25.84 2.29
N GLY A 101 9.93 26.03 3.42
CA GLY A 101 8.55 26.51 3.52
C GLY A 101 7.69 25.73 4.51
N VAL A 102 7.43 26.31 5.70
CA VAL A 102 6.55 25.75 6.73
C VAL A 102 5.15 25.72 6.15
N THR A 103 4.67 24.54 5.75
CA THR A 103 3.25 24.37 5.45
C THR A 103 2.60 23.77 6.69
N ARG A 104 1.91 24.62 7.46
CA ARG A 104 1.05 24.18 8.56
C ARG A 104 0.01 23.22 7.98
N LEU A 105 0.00 21.98 8.45
CA LEU A 105 -1.11 21.08 8.21
C LEU A 105 -2.29 21.61 9.03
N HIS A 106 -3.18 22.36 8.38
CA HIS A 106 -4.52 22.59 8.90
C HIS A 106 -5.30 21.29 8.72
N VAL A 107 -5.44 20.55 9.82
CA VAL A 107 -6.48 19.53 9.92
C VAL A 107 -7.77 20.27 10.18
N THR A 108 -8.72 20.16 9.24
CA THR A 108 -10.09 20.68 9.36
C THR A 108 -10.97 19.54 9.86
#